data_AF-A0A086ATI0-F1
#
_entry.id   AF-A0A086ATI0-F1
#
_cell.length_a   1.000
_cell.length_b   1.000
_cell.length_c   1.000
_cell.angle_alpha   90.00
_cell.angle_beta   90.00
_cell.angle_gamma   90.00
#
_symmetry.space_group_name_H-M   'P 1'
#
loop_
_entity.id
_entity.type
_entity.pdbx_description
1 polymer ?
#
loop_
_entity_poly.entity_id
_entity_poly.type
_entity_poly.pdbx_seq_one_letter_code
_entity_poly.pdbx_strand_id
1 'polypeptide(L)'
;MNRIILLAFIISSWSISAQTKAITEDGKEVVLFENKTWKYVNESDEKTLETITTNDQLFEKTKESTFLIRSKNVDGGFYYNPKSWKIVKAPGNVSFVEYAFSNNSNSAVYSLFGSEILPVQSLKNLKDILIPMIQRNTDYFRLKRLV
;
A
#
# COMPACT_ATOMS: atom_id res chain seq x y z
N MET A 1 -44.41 -37.49 -11.21
CA MET A 1 -44.56 -36.12 -10.68
C MET A 1 -43.92 -35.97 -9.30
N ASN A 2 -44.32 -36.75 -8.28
CA ASN A 2 -43.78 -36.63 -6.91
C ASN A 2 -42.26 -36.82 -6.80
N ARG A 3 -41.64 -37.70 -7.59
CA ARG A 3 -40.18 -37.92 -7.58
C ARG A 3 -39.38 -36.76 -8.19
N ILE A 4 -39.96 -36.02 -9.15
CA ILE A 4 -39.30 -34.88 -9.80
C ILE A 4 -39.32 -33.66 -8.86
N ILE A 5 -40.44 -33.47 -8.14
CA ILE A 5 -40.58 -32.42 -7.12
C ILE A 5 -39.58 -32.65 -5.98
N LEU A 6 -39.41 -33.90 -5.54
CA LEU A 6 -38.43 -34.25 -4.50
C LEU A 6 -36.99 -33.97 -4.95
N LEU A 7 -36.66 -34.27 -6.21
CA LEU A 7 -35.33 -33.98 -6.77
C LEU A 7 -35.07 -32.47 -6.85
N ALA A 8 -36.08 -31.68 -7.24
CA ALA A 8 -35.98 -30.22 -7.29
C ALA A 8 -35.73 -29.60 -5.90
N PHE A 9 -36.37 -30.15 -4.85
CA PHE A 9 -36.12 -29.72 -3.47
C PHE A 9 -34.68 -30.03 -3.00
N ILE A 10 -34.12 -31.18 -3.36
CA ILE A 10 -32.75 -31.57 -2.99
C ILE A 10 -31.71 -30.69 -3.71
N ILE A 11 -31.95 -30.33 -4.98
CA ILE A 11 -31.02 -29.47 -5.73
C ILE A 11 -31.06 -28.02 -5.21
N SER A 12 -32.22 -27.55 -4.71
CA SER A 12 -32.39 -26.20 -4.18
C SER A 12 -31.68 -25.94 -2.84
N SER A 13 -31.39 -26.98 -2.06
CA SER A 13 -30.71 -26.83 -0.76
C SER A 13 -29.20 -26.59 -0.89
N TRP A 14 -28.62 -26.79 -2.08
CA TRP A 14 -27.20 -26.56 -2.35
C TRP A 14 -26.86 -25.11 -2.71
N SER A 15 -27.84 -24.20 -2.78
CA SER A 15 -27.62 -22.80 -3.20
C SER A 15 -27.60 -21.78 -2.07
N ILE A 16 -27.55 -22.20 -0.80
CA ILE A 16 -27.50 -21.28 0.34
C ILE A 16 -26.04 -20.93 0.66
N SER A 17 -25.47 -19.99 -0.10
CA SER A 17 -24.22 -19.32 0.30
C SER A 17 -24.57 -18.15 1.23
N ALA A 18 -24.30 -18.30 2.53
CA ALA A 18 -24.47 -17.23 3.50
C ALA A 18 -23.36 -16.19 3.34
N GLN A 19 -23.69 -15.03 2.75
CA GLN A 19 -22.77 -13.90 2.68
C GLN A 19 -22.50 -13.35 4.09
N THR A 20 -21.23 -13.22 4.47
CA THR A 20 -20.86 -12.74 5.80
C THR A 20 -20.83 -11.21 5.81
N LYS A 21 -21.64 -10.57 6.65
CA LYS A 21 -21.56 -9.13 6.89
C LYS A 21 -20.47 -8.81 7.91
N ALA A 22 -19.75 -7.71 7.69
CA ALA A 22 -18.75 -7.19 8.61
C ALA A 22 -18.78 -5.65 8.63
N ILE A 23 -18.05 -5.05 9.57
CA ILE A 23 -17.94 -3.60 9.75
C ILE A 23 -16.45 -3.22 9.68
N THR A 24 -16.13 -2.19 8.91
CA THR A 24 -14.77 -1.62 8.82
C THR A 24 -14.41 -0.80 10.05
N GLU A 25 -13.13 -0.42 10.20
CA GLU A 25 -12.69 0.40 11.33
C GLU A 25 -13.37 1.79 11.39
N ASP A 26 -13.77 2.33 10.24
CA ASP A 26 -14.52 3.58 10.12
C ASP A 26 -16.05 3.39 10.18
N GLY A 27 -16.52 2.21 10.57
CA GLY A 27 -17.94 1.95 10.86
C GLY A 27 -18.81 1.63 9.63
N LYS A 28 -18.21 1.40 8.46
CA LYS A 28 -18.95 1.11 7.22
C LYS A 28 -19.24 -0.38 7.09
N GLU A 29 -20.41 -0.72 6.56
CA GLU A 29 -20.80 -2.11 6.35
C GLU A 29 -20.19 -2.68 5.06
N VAL A 30 -19.68 -3.91 5.17
CA VAL A 30 -19.14 -4.67 4.03
C VAL A 30 -19.69 -6.09 4.00
N VAL A 31 -19.72 -6.67 2.82
CA VAL A 31 -19.99 -8.09 2.58
C VAL A 31 -18.70 -8.80 2.21
N LEU A 32 -18.38 -9.88 2.93
CA LEU A 32 -17.23 -10.74 2.67
C LEU A 32 -17.66 -11.92 1.78
N PHE A 33 -16.89 -12.17 0.73
CA PHE A 33 -17.08 -13.26 -0.20
C PHE A 33 -16.11 -14.42 0.08
N GLU A 34 -16.50 -15.64 -0.28
CA GLU A 34 -15.67 -16.84 -0.09
C GLU A 34 -14.34 -16.80 -0.86
N ASN A 35 -14.29 -16.05 -1.97
CA ASN A 35 -13.07 -15.79 -2.73
C ASN A 35 -12.11 -14.79 -2.04
N LYS A 36 -12.33 -14.50 -0.75
CA LYS A 36 -11.55 -13.57 0.08
C LYS A 36 -11.59 -12.11 -0.39
N THR A 37 -12.58 -11.76 -1.22
CA THR A 37 -12.86 -10.37 -1.58
C THR A 37 -13.99 -9.82 -0.72
N TRP A 38 -14.20 -8.51 -0.77
CA TRP A 38 -15.29 -7.84 -0.07
C TRP A 38 -15.81 -6.67 -0.89
N LYS A 39 -17.04 -6.23 -0.60
CA LYS A 39 -17.62 -5.01 -1.16
C LYS A 39 -18.37 -4.23 -0.09
N TYR A 40 -18.49 -2.92 -0.25
CA TYR A 40 -19.38 -2.12 0.60
C TYR A 40 -20.83 -2.50 0.38
N VAL A 41 -21.64 -2.39 1.44
CA VAL A 41 -23.09 -2.49 1.34
C VAL A 41 -23.67 -1.25 0.70
N ASN A 42 -23.14 -0.05 1.02
CA ASN A 42 -23.58 1.22 0.45
C ASN A 42 -22.64 1.71 -0.65
N GLU A 43 -23.18 2.07 -1.81
CA GLU A 43 -22.39 2.63 -2.93
C GLU A 43 -21.72 3.96 -2.60
N SER A 44 -22.30 4.76 -1.70
CA SER A 44 -21.69 6.02 -1.25
C SER A 44 -20.38 5.80 -0.51
N ASP A 45 -20.26 4.68 0.21
CA ASP A 45 -19.05 4.31 0.94
C ASP A 45 -17.94 3.88 -0.02
N GLU A 46 -18.30 3.20 -1.11
CA GLU A 46 -17.35 2.82 -2.17
C GLU A 46 -16.72 4.04 -2.86
N LYS A 47 -17.52 5.07 -3.14
CA LYS A 47 -17.04 6.33 -3.74
C LYS A 47 -16.00 7.06 -2.90
N THR A 48 -15.97 6.83 -1.58
CA THR A 48 -14.93 7.43 -0.71
C THR A 48 -13.53 6.90 -1.01
N LEU A 49 -13.41 5.71 -1.62
CA LEU A 49 -12.12 5.13 -2.02
C LEU A 49 -11.65 5.57 -3.41
N GLU A 50 -12.50 6.23 -4.20
CA GLU A 50 -12.17 6.68 -5.56
C GLU A 50 -11.36 7.99 -5.56
N THR A 51 -11.44 8.77 -4.48
CA THR A 51 -10.76 10.06 -4.38
C THR A 51 -9.46 9.91 -3.59
N ILE A 52 -8.33 10.04 -4.30
CA ILE A 52 -7.01 10.17 -3.67
C ILE A 52 -6.73 11.66 -3.50
N THR A 53 -6.81 12.16 -2.26
CA THR A 53 -6.45 13.56 -1.96
C THR A 53 -4.94 13.75 -2.08
N THR A 54 -4.51 14.75 -2.84
CA THR A 54 -3.10 15.17 -2.87
C THR A 54 -2.78 16.00 -1.64
N ASN A 55 -1.57 15.85 -1.11
CA ASN A 55 -1.06 16.80 -0.12
C ASN A 55 -0.49 18.00 -0.89
N ASP A 56 -1.21 19.12 -0.87
CA ASP A 56 -0.78 20.35 -1.54
C ASP A 56 0.23 21.16 -0.71
N GLN A 57 0.60 20.69 0.49
CA GLN A 57 1.64 21.32 1.29
C GLN A 57 3.00 21.20 0.60
N LEU A 58 3.69 22.34 0.50
CA LEU A 58 5.06 22.40 0.04
C LEU A 58 5.97 21.74 1.07
N PHE A 59 6.76 20.76 0.61
CA PHE A 59 7.78 20.12 1.44
C PHE A 59 9.03 20.99 1.47
N GLU A 60 9.25 21.69 2.57
CA GLU A 60 10.46 22.47 2.81
C GLU A 60 11.47 21.70 3.67
N LYS A 61 12.75 21.93 3.42
CA LYS A 61 13.81 21.37 4.27
C LYS A 61 13.73 22.01 5.67
N THR A 62 14.07 21.24 6.69
CA THR A 62 14.21 21.79 8.04
C THR A 62 15.48 22.65 8.16
N LYS A 63 15.57 23.46 9.23
CA LYS A 63 16.76 24.29 9.50
C LYS A 63 18.00 23.44 9.79
N GLU A 64 17.80 22.26 10.38
CA GLU A 64 18.84 21.30 10.76
C GLU A 64 19.33 20.47 9.58
N SER A 65 18.56 20.42 8.49
CA SER A 65 18.93 19.75 7.24
C SER A 65 19.85 20.66 6.42
N THR A 66 21.14 20.59 6.71
CA THR A 66 22.16 21.51 6.17
C THR A 66 22.99 20.92 5.03
N PHE A 67 22.99 19.59 4.84
CA PHE A 67 23.79 18.94 3.80
C PHE A 67 22.92 18.43 2.68
N LEU A 68 23.22 18.83 1.45
CA LEU A 68 22.56 18.33 0.25
C LEU A 68 23.25 17.06 -0.24
N ILE A 69 22.49 15.98 -0.40
CA ILE A 69 22.90 14.84 -1.22
C ILE A 69 22.17 14.93 -2.56
N ARG A 70 22.92 14.80 -3.65
CA ARG A 70 22.36 14.74 -5.01
C ARG A 70 22.37 13.31 -5.51
N SER A 71 21.37 12.96 -6.30
CA SER A 71 21.40 11.72 -7.09
C SER A 71 22.53 11.80 -8.12
N LYS A 72 23.08 10.65 -8.44
CA LYS A 72 24.04 10.39 -9.51
C LYS A 72 23.34 10.17 -10.86
N ASN A 73 22.04 9.85 -10.85
CA ASN A 73 21.28 9.41 -12.02
C ASN A 73 20.24 10.43 -12.50
N VAL A 74 19.70 11.26 -11.59
CA VAL A 74 18.68 12.27 -11.92
C VAL A 74 19.07 13.63 -11.37
N ASP A 75 18.57 14.71 -11.98
CA ASP A 75 18.74 16.06 -11.44
C ASP A 75 17.80 16.29 -10.24
N GLY A 76 18.18 15.71 -9.11
CA GLY A 76 17.41 15.74 -7.88
C GLY A 76 18.28 15.40 -6.69
N GLY A 77 17.78 15.70 -5.51
CA GLY A 77 18.50 15.49 -4.26
C GLY A 77 17.65 15.87 -3.06
N PHE A 78 18.15 15.58 -1.86
CA PHE A 78 17.49 15.98 -0.63
C PHE A 78 18.50 16.47 0.39
N TYR A 79 18.04 17.38 1.25
CA TYR A 79 18.82 17.85 2.37
C TYR A 79 18.64 16.91 3.56
N TYR A 80 19.73 16.62 4.26
CA TYR A 80 19.72 15.82 5.48
C TYR A 80 20.55 16.47 6.60
N ASN A 81 20.26 16.06 7.83
CA ASN A 81 21.02 16.46 9.02
C ASN A 81 22.12 15.43 9.32
N PRO A 82 23.42 15.76 9.16
CA PRO A 82 24.51 14.83 9.44
C PRO A 82 24.70 14.53 10.93
N LYS A 83 24.14 15.36 11.82
CA LYS A 83 24.13 15.07 13.26
C LYS A 83 23.18 13.92 13.58
N SER A 84 22.12 13.76 12.80
CA SER A 84 21.13 12.68 12.97
C SER A 84 21.47 11.45 12.14
N TRP A 85 22.11 11.62 10.98
CA TRP A 85 22.32 10.54 10.01
C TRP A 85 23.77 10.47 9.53
N LYS A 86 24.28 9.24 9.45
CA LYS A 86 25.59 8.93 8.89
C LYS A 86 25.44 8.10 7.63
N ILE A 87 26.19 8.46 6.59
CA ILE A 87 26.27 7.65 5.36
C ILE A 87 27.05 6.38 5.66
N VAL A 88 26.49 5.25 5.27
CA VAL A 88 27.05 3.91 5.45
C VAL A 88 27.07 3.15 4.13
N LYS A 89 27.76 2.01 4.11
CA LYS A 89 27.69 1.10 2.97
C LYS A 89 26.27 0.51 2.89
N ALA A 90 25.70 0.50 1.69
CA ALA A 90 24.40 -0.12 1.47
C ALA A 90 24.43 -1.62 1.84
N PRO A 91 23.37 -2.12 2.49
CA PRO A 91 23.26 -3.55 2.77
C PRO A 91 23.06 -4.33 1.46
N GLY A 92 23.94 -5.29 1.19
CA GLY A 92 23.89 -6.10 -0.03
C GLY A 92 24.26 -5.37 -1.32
N ASN A 93 24.04 -6.03 -2.45
CA ASN A 93 24.29 -5.49 -3.79
C ASN A 93 22.97 -5.07 -4.44
N VAL A 94 22.36 -4.00 -3.94
CA VAL A 94 21.09 -3.47 -4.46
C VAL A 94 21.39 -2.38 -5.49
N SER A 95 21.07 -2.61 -6.76
CA SER A 95 21.50 -1.78 -7.89
C SER A 95 20.87 -0.38 -7.92
N PHE A 96 19.65 -0.21 -7.40
CA PHE A 96 18.97 1.08 -7.37
C PHE A 96 19.44 1.99 -6.22
N VAL A 97 20.16 1.45 -5.22
CA VAL A 97 20.58 2.21 -4.03
C VAL A 97 21.83 3.01 -4.33
N GLU A 98 21.74 4.32 -4.20
CA GLU A 98 22.87 5.23 -4.41
C GLU A 98 23.59 5.61 -3.11
N TYR A 99 22.82 5.74 -2.03
CA TYR A 99 23.28 6.09 -0.70
C TYR A 99 22.47 5.34 0.36
N ALA A 100 23.15 4.88 1.40
CA ALA A 100 22.51 4.33 2.58
C ALA A 100 22.88 5.16 3.80
N PHE A 101 21.93 5.31 4.72
CA PHE A 101 22.07 6.09 5.93
C PHE A 101 21.72 5.23 7.13
N SER A 102 22.47 5.39 8.22
CA SER A 102 22.13 4.86 9.53
C SER A 102 21.88 6.04 10.47
N ASN A 103 20.89 5.89 11.35
CA ASN A 103 20.58 6.90 12.33
C ASN A 103 21.59 6.85 13.48
N ASN A 104 22.14 8.01 13.87
CA ASN A 104 23.15 8.10 14.91
C ASN A 104 22.61 7.79 16.32
N SER A 105 21.31 7.99 16.55
CA SER A 105 20.65 7.72 17.83
C SER A 105 20.10 6.29 17.93
N ASN A 106 19.78 5.66 16.79
CA ASN A 106 19.27 4.29 16.75
C ASN A 106 19.77 3.54 15.51
N SER A 107 20.77 2.67 15.70
CA SER A 107 21.38 1.90 14.62
C SER A 107 20.44 0.89 13.93
N ALA A 108 19.29 0.57 14.53
CA ALA A 108 18.27 -0.27 13.89
C ALA A 108 17.46 0.51 12.84
N VAL A 109 17.53 1.83 12.83
CA VAL A 109 16.86 2.69 11.85
C VAL A 109 17.84 2.99 10.72
N TYR A 110 17.45 2.62 9.51
CA TYR A 110 18.19 2.91 8.29
C TYR A 110 17.30 3.58 7.25
N SER A 111 17.94 4.29 6.33
CA SER A 111 17.28 4.91 5.18
C SER A 111 18.11 4.63 3.93
N LEU A 112 17.43 4.45 2.81
CA LEU A 112 18.05 4.24 1.50
C LEU A 112 17.58 5.35 0.57
N PHE A 113 18.51 5.94 -0.16
CA PHE A 113 18.22 6.85 -1.25
C PHE A 113 18.75 6.24 -2.54
N GLY A 114 17.91 6.26 -3.56
CA GLY A 114 18.17 5.57 -4.81
C GLY A 114 17.26 6.05 -5.92
N SER A 115 17.62 5.68 -7.14
CA SER A 115 16.84 5.95 -8.35
C SER A 115 16.52 4.63 -9.03
N GLU A 116 15.25 4.44 -9.38
CA GLU A 116 14.77 3.26 -10.09
C GLU A 116 13.89 3.69 -11.27
N ILE A 117 14.02 2.99 -12.39
CA ILE A 117 13.10 3.12 -13.51
C ILE A 117 11.94 2.17 -13.26
N LEU A 118 10.83 2.72 -12.77
CA LEU A 118 9.57 1.98 -12.71
C LEU A 118 8.78 2.24 -14.01
N PRO A 119 8.12 1.22 -14.59
CA PRO A 119 7.25 1.39 -15.76
C PRO A 119 5.90 2.05 -15.39
N VAL A 120 5.95 3.13 -14.61
CA VAL A 120 4.79 3.88 -14.14
C VAL A 120 4.58 5.05 -15.10
N GLN A 121 3.64 4.89 -16.04
CA GLN A 121 3.34 5.94 -17.03
C GLN A 121 2.67 7.18 -16.40
N SER A 122 1.97 7.01 -15.27
CA SER A 122 1.36 8.10 -14.50
C SER A 122 1.07 7.67 -13.06
N LEU A 123 0.95 8.64 -12.13
CA LEU A 123 0.48 8.38 -10.76
C LEU A 123 -0.86 7.65 -10.72
N LYS A 124 -1.71 7.85 -11.73
CA LYS A 124 -3.01 7.18 -11.85
C LYS A 124 -2.86 5.67 -12.00
N ASN A 125 -1.87 5.22 -12.78
CA ASN A 125 -1.62 3.80 -13.05
C ASN A 125 -0.72 3.16 -11.97
N LEU A 126 -0.18 3.94 -11.04
CA LEU A 126 0.63 3.41 -9.94
C LEU A 126 -0.15 2.42 -9.07
N LYS A 127 -1.44 2.70 -8.81
CA LYS A 127 -2.35 1.80 -8.10
C LYS A 127 -2.42 0.42 -8.78
N ASP A 128 -2.57 0.41 -10.10
CA ASP A 128 -2.74 -0.82 -10.89
C ASP A 128 -1.46 -1.66 -10.96
N ILE A 129 -0.28 -1.03 -10.75
CA ILE A 129 1.00 -1.72 -10.65
C ILE A 129 1.23 -2.25 -9.22
N LEU A 130 0.93 -1.43 -8.21
CA LEU A 130 1.20 -1.76 -6.82
C LEU A 130 0.25 -2.82 -6.26
N ILE A 131 -1.05 -2.78 -6.58
CA ILE A 131 -2.04 -3.73 -6.05
C ILE A 131 -1.66 -5.19 -6.38
N PRO A 132 -1.37 -5.56 -7.65
CA PRO A 132 -0.96 -6.92 -7.98
C PRO A 132 0.36 -7.32 -7.30
N MET A 133 1.31 -6.38 -7.19
CA MET A 133 2.60 -6.63 -6.53
C MET A 133 2.42 -6.92 -5.04
N ILE A 134 1.51 -6.20 -4.36
CA ILE A 134 1.16 -6.45 -2.96
C ILE A 134 0.44 -7.81 -2.85
N GLN A 135 -0.61 -8.03 -3.65
CA GLN A 135 -1.38 -9.28 -3.65
C GLN A 135 -0.51 -10.52 -3.90
N ARG A 136 0.50 -10.43 -4.78
CA ARG A 136 1.42 -11.54 -5.06
C ARG A 136 2.30 -11.90 -3.86
N ASN A 137 2.65 -10.92 -3.02
CA ASN A 137 3.67 -11.08 -1.99
C ASN A 137 3.11 -11.07 -0.56
N THR A 138 1.80 -10.87 -0.37
CA THR A 138 1.17 -10.86 0.96
C THR A 138 -0.09 -11.72 1.00
N ASP A 139 -0.15 -12.67 1.92
CA ASP A 139 -1.36 -13.45 2.20
C ASP A 139 -2.44 -12.61 2.92
N TYR A 140 -2.03 -11.57 3.66
CA TYR A 140 -2.89 -10.64 4.41
C TYR A 140 -2.26 -9.25 4.46
N PHE A 141 -2.96 -8.21 4.01
CA PHE A 141 -2.53 -6.82 4.19
C PHE A 141 -3.59 -6.03 4.97
N ARG A 142 -3.17 -5.24 5.98
CA ARG A 142 -4.00 -4.27 6.70
C ARG A 142 -3.26 -2.93 6.74
N LEU A 143 -3.73 -1.90 6.02
CA LEU A 143 -3.15 -0.55 6.05
C LEU A 143 -3.61 0.10 7.36
N LYS A 144 -2.75 0.10 8.37
CA LYS A 144 -3.01 0.82 9.62
C LYS A 144 -2.79 2.32 9.37
N ARG A 145 -3.74 3.16 9.76
CA ARG A 145 -3.63 4.62 9.69
C ARG A 145 -2.47 5.07 10.60
N LEU A 146 -1.56 5.90 10.08
CA LEU A 146 -0.61 6.62 10.92
C LEU A 146 -1.38 7.73 11.65
N VAL A 147 -1.30 7.72 12.97
CA VAL A 147 -1.88 8.73 13.88
C VAL A 147 -1.04 10.00 13.83
#